data_AF-A0A6I0S6P1-F1
#
_entry.id   AF-A0A6I0S6P1-F1
#
_cell.length_a   1.000
_cell.length_b   1.000
_cell.length_c   1.000
_cell.angle_alpha   90.00
_cell.angle_beta   90.00
_cell.angle_gamma   90.00
#
_symmetry.space_group_name_H-M   'P 1'
#
loop_
_entity.id
_entity.type
_entity.pdbx_description
1 polymer ?
#
loop_
_entity_poly.entity_id
_entity_poly.type
_entity_poly.pdbx_seq_one_letter_code
_entity_poly.pdbx_strand_id
1 'polypeptide(L)'
;MDIRERIMRITKNINTDFVKENGYMDITYGGLVIGRKHDKEGGILFAAPTESADRFKLVAEIQHGEYVMSPFATLLYEDRLIEINDDKSSNLQLTIDDIRNLKNVFFLGNTSMILTTAAMTPQYVINDRSTAKYLSELEAINNRAEEEYNQLKNIQK
;
A
#
# COMPACT_ATOMS: atom_id res chain seq x y z
N MET A 1 14.35 -23.53 -6.30
CA MET A 1 12.90 -23.24 -6.36
C MET A 1 12.72 -21.84 -5.83
N ASP A 2 12.24 -20.93 -6.67
CA ASP A 2 12.09 -19.51 -6.34
C ASP A 2 11.05 -19.34 -5.22
N ILE A 3 11.29 -18.41 -4.29
CA ILE A 3 10.33 -18.09 -3.23
C ILE A 3 9.00 -17.64 -3.85
N ARG A 4 9.06 -16.98 -5.01
CA ARG A 4 7.89 -16.58 -5.80
C ARG A 4 7.09 -17.78 -6.29
N GLU A 5 7.74 -18.83 -6.80
CA GLU A 5 7.07 -20.08 -7.20
C GLU A 5 6.43 -20.81 -6.01
N ARG A 6 7.10 -20.77 -4.85
CA ARG A 6 6.59 -21.38 -3.61
C ARG A 6 5.37 -20.63 -3.09
N ILE A 7 5.39 -19.30 -3.11
CA ILE A 7 4.26 -18.42 -2.73
C ILE A 7 3.13 -18.57 -3.74
N MET A 8 3.40 -18.57 -5.05
CA MET A 8 2.42 -18.78 -6.12
C MET A 8 1.68 -20.13 -6.02
N ARG A 9 2.30 -21.16 -5.43
CA ARG A 9 1.62 -22.43 -5.12
C ARG A 9 0.74 -22.40 -3.87
N ILE A 10 0.97 -21.45 -2.96
CA ILE A 10 0.22 -21.25 -1.69
C ILE A 10 -0.94 -20.23 -1.87
N THR A 11 -0.79 -19.28 -2.80
CA THR A 11 -1.46 -17.96 -2.91
C THR A 11 -2.96 -17.89 -3.21
N LYS A 12 -3.74 -18.97 -3.15
CA LYS A 12 -5.19 -18.73 -3.03
C LYS A 12 -5.56 -18.22 -1.63
N ASN A 13 -4.84 -18.64 -0.59
CA ASN A 13 -4.98 -18.15 0.78
C ASN A 13 -3.66 -18.35 1.56
N ILE A 14 -3.08 -17.27 2.10
CA ILE A 14 -1.92 -17.26 3.01
C ILE A 14 -2.43 -17.49 4.44
N ASN A 15 -1.87 -18.44 5.19
CA ASN A 15 -2.22 -18.72 6.60
C ASN A 15 -1.48 -17.73 7.55
N THR A 16 -2.12 -17.38 8.66
CA THR A 16 -1.56 -16.61 9.79
C THR A 16 -0.18 -17.06 10.30
N ASP A 17 0.16 -18.36 10.24
CA ASP A 17 1.49 -18.83 10.67
C ASP A 17 2.61 -18.31 9.77
N PHE A 18 2.37 -18.24 8.44
CA PHE A 18 3.30 -17.65 7.48
C PHE A 18 3.50 -16.15 7.73
N VAL A 19 2.45 -15.45 8.16
CA VAL A 19 2.50 -14.04 8.55
C VAL A 19 3.32 -13.81 9.81
N LYS A 20 3.13 -14.66 10.84
CA LYS A 20 3.88 -14.58 12.09
C LYS A 20 5.38 -14.85 11.91
N GLU A 21 5.73 -15.78 11.03
CA GLU A 21 7.13 -16.17 10.78
C GLU A 21 7.91 -15.13 9.95
N ASN A 22 7.22 -14.36 9.11
CA ASN A 22 7.86 -13.41 8.17
C ASN A 22 7.74 -11.94 8.59
N GLY A 23 7.04 -11.66 9.69
CA GLY A 23 6.73 -10.31 10.14
C GLY A 23 5.64 -9.66 9.28
N TYR A 24 4.86 -8.76 9.88
CA TYR A 24 3.88 -7.96 9.14
C TYR A 24 3.86 -6.53 9.67
N MET A 25 3.45 -5.62 8.79
CA MET A 25 3.18 -4.23 9.11
C MET A 25 1.76 -3.91 8.68
N ASP A 26 0.98 -3.31 9.58
CA ASP A 26 -0.34 -2.77 9.28
C ASP A 26 -0.17 -1.42 8.60
N ILE A 27 -0.66 -1.31 7.37
CA ILE A 27 -0.56 -0.09 6.54
C ILE A 27 -1.92 0.53 6.21
N THR A 28 -2.93 0.28 7.05
CA THR A 28 -4.32 0.74 6.84
C THR A 28 -4.45 2.24 6.59
N TYR A 29 -3.62 3.05 7.23
CA TYR A 29 -3.66 4.50 7.09
C TYR A 29 -3.03 5.00 5.79
N GLY A 30 -2.48 4.10 4.97
CA GLY A 30 -1.70 4.47 3.80
C GLY A 30 -0.41 5.22 4.15
N GLY A 31 0.48 5.36 3.19
CA GLY A 31 1.78 5.99 3.38
C GLY A 31 2.83 5.50 2.39
N LEU A 32 4.00 6.12 2.48
CA LEU A 32 5.14 5.83 1.61
C LEU A 32 5.82 4.53 2.03
N VAL A 33 6.14 3.68 1.06
CA VAL A 33 6.83 2.41 1.29
C VAL A 33 8.33 2.56 1.03
N ILE A 34 9.13 2.34 2.07
CA ILE A 34 10.59 2.29 1.98
C ILE A 34 11.04 0.86 2.24
N GLY A 35 11.34 0.14 1.17
CA GLY A 35 11.72 -1.27 1.24
C GLY A 35 12.54 -1.72 0.04
N ARG A 36 12.24 -2.92 -0.46
CA ARG A 36 12.94 -3.58 -1.56
C ARG A 36 12.45 -3.09 -2.93
N LYS A 37 13.34 -3.13 -3.93
CA LYS A 37 12.97 -2.88 -5.33
C LYS A 37 12.68 -4.20 -6.06
N HIS A 38 11.67 -4.21 -6.93
CA HIS A 38 11.23 -5.41 -7.65
C HIS A 38 12.35 -6.08 -8.44
N ASP A 39 13.19 -5.28 -9.09
CA ASP A 39 14.21 -5.72 -10.05
C ASP A 39 15.41 -6.44 -9.40
N LYS A 40 15.61 -6.28 -8.09
CA LYS A 40 16.80 -6.80 -7.38
C LYS A 40 16.50 -7.89 -6.37
N GLU A 41 15.38 -7.79 -5.65
CA GLU A 41 15.17 -8.59 -4.43
C GLU A 41 13.76 -9.21 -4.36
N GLY A 42 12.94 -9.03 -5.41
CA GLY A 42 11.51 -9.36 -5.39
C GLY A 42 10.68 -8.33 -4.63
N GLY A 43 9.39 -8.25 -4.96
CA GLY A 43 8.46 -7.33 -4.30
C GLY A 43 8.10 -7.72 -2.88
N ILE A 44 7.53 -6.73 -2.18
CA ILE A 44 6.88 -6.93 -0.90
C ILE A 44 5.45 -7.39 -1.19
N LEU A 45 5.07 -8.52 -0.61
CA LEU A 45 3.74 -9.08 -0.77
C LEU A 45 2.71 -8.20 -0.06
N PHE A 46 1.71 -7.72 -0.79
CA PHE A 46 0.58 -6.99 -0.23
C PHE A 46 -0.63 -7.91 -0.10
N ALA A 47 -0.99 -8.25 1.13
CA ALA A 47 -2.07 -9.20 1.42
C ALA A 47 -3.20 -8.57 2.23
N ALA A 48 -4.44 -8.95 1.89
CA ALA A 48 -5.65 -8.51 2.58
C ALA A 48 -6.32 -9.68 3.29
N PRO A 49 -6.95 -9.48 4.47
CA PRO A 49 -7.72 -10.51 5.15
C PRO A 49 -8.87 -10.98 4.26
N THR A 50 -9.20 -12.25 4.38
CA THR A 50 -10.40 -12.83 3.76
C THR A 50 -11.56 -12.84 4.75
N GLU A 51 -12.75 -13.29 4.32
CA GLU A 51 -13.89 -13.53 5.22
C GLU A 51 -13.58 -14.58 6.31
N SER A 52 -12.56 -15.41 6.10
CA SER A 52 -12.03 -16.33 7.12
C SER A 52 -10.89 -15.64 7.87
N ALA A 53 -11.04 -15.48 9.19
CA ALA A 53 -10.12 -14.75 10.05
C ALA A 53 -8.68 -15.31 10.10
N ASP A 54 -8.47 -16.54 9.62
CA ASP A 54 -7.20 -17.25 9.56
C ASP A 54 -6.50 -17.18 8.19
N ARG A 55 -7.10 -16.49 7.22
CA ARG A 55 -6.65 -16.48 5.82
C ARG A 55 -6.51 -15.08 5.26
N PHE A 56 -5.44 -14.88 4.50
CA PHE A 56 -5.18 -13.67 3.74
C PHE A 56 -5.09 -13.98 2.25
N LYS A 57 -5.55 -13.07 1.39
CA LYS A 57 -5.39 -13.15 -0.06
C LYS A 57 -4.27 -12.21 -0.49
N LEU A 58 -3.36 -12.70 -1.33
CA LEU A 58 -2.39 -11.85 -2.00
C LEU A 58 -3.13 -10.94 -3.00
N VAL A 59 -2.96 -9.63 -2.85
CA VAL A 59 -3.62 -8.60 -3.65
C VAL A 59 -2.66 -8.08 -4.73
N ALA A 60 -1.43 -7.77 -4.33
CA ALA A 60 -0.40 -7.24 -5.23
C ALA A 60 1.00 -7.56 -4.71
N GLU A 61 2.00 -7.33 -5.55
CA GLU A 61 3.38 -7.11 -5.12
C GLU A 61 3.63 -5.59 -5.19
N ILE A 62 4.19 -5.01 -4.13
CA ILE A 62 4.55 -3.60 -4.07
C ILE A 62 6.05 -3.43 -3.86
N GLN A 63 6.57 -2.22 -4.08
CA GLN A 63 8.00 -1.95 -3.98
C GLN A 63 8.33 -0.61 -3.33
N HIS A 64 9.63 -0.44 -3.07
CA HIS A 64 10.23 0.82 -2.67
C HIS A 64 9.77 1.99 -3.52
N GLY A 65 9.40 3.09 -2.86
CA GLY A 65 9.02 4.33 -3.51
C GLY A 65 7.56 4.38 -3.92
N GLU A 66 6.81 3.28 -3.83
CA GLU A 66 5.36 3.30 -4.02
C GLU A 66 4.65 3.86 -2.79
N TYR A 67 3.49 4.46 -3.03
CA TYR A 67 2.68 5.06 -1.99
C TYR A 67 1.33 4.36 -1.92
N VAL A 68 0.96 3.89 -0.74
CA VAL A 68 -0.31 3.20 -0.53
C VAL A 68 -1.35 4.21 -0.04
N MET A 69 -2.50 4.25 -0.69
CA MET A 69 -3.62 5.09 -0.27
C MET A 69 -4.43 4.38 0.81
N SER A 70 -4.95 5.13 1.78
CA SER A 70 -5.91 4.58 2.74
C SER A 70 -7.18 4.10 2.02
N PRO A 71 -7.97 3.19 2.61
CA PRO A 71 -9.25 2.79 2.03
C PRO A 71 -10.20 3.98 1.80
N PHE A 72 -10.19 4.96 2.71
CA PHE A 72 -11.00 6.17 2.57
C PHE A 72 -10.57 7.03 1.38
N ALA A 73 -9.26 7.23 1.23
CA ALA A 73 -8.71 7.98 0.09
C ALA A 73 -9.02 7.27 -1.22
N THR A 74 -8.89 5.95 -1.25
CA THR A 74 -9.20 5.13 -2.43
C THR A 74 -10.65 5.30 -2.86
N LEU A 75 -11.60 5.28 -1.92
CA LEU A 75 -13.03 5.43 -2.22
C LEU A 75 -13.41 6.84 -2.66
N LEU A 76 -12.84 7.88 -2.02
CA LEU A 76 -13.24 9.25 -2.27
C LEU A 76 -12.58 9.88 -3.50
N TYR A 77 -11.38 9.42 -3.85
CA TYR A 77 -10.52 10.08 -4.83
C TYR A 77 -10.11 9.19 -6.00
N GLU A 78 -10.81 8.08 -6.24
CA GLU A 78 -10.46 7.06 -7.25
C GLU A 78 -10.04 7.67 -8.61
N ASP A 79 -10.87 8.52 -9.20
CA ASP A 79 -10.59 9.16 -10.50
C ASP A 79 -9.27 9.94 -10.48
N ARG A 80 -9.03 10.73 -9.43
CA ARG A 80 -7.81 11.52 -9.30
C ARG A 80 -6.58 10.64 -9.07
N LEU A 81 -6.74 9.56 -8.32
CA LEU A 81 -5.66 8.59 -8.09
C LEU A 81 -5.28 7.86 -9.38
N ILE A 82 -6.25 7.55 -10.25
CA ILE A 82 -6.01 7.01 -11.59
C ILE A 82 -5.20 8.01 -12.41
N GLU A 83 -5.62 9.27 -12.48
CA GLU A 83 -4.88 10.31 -13.21
C GLU A 83 -3.44 10.46 -12.74
N ILE A 84 -3.22 10.50 -11.42
CA ILE A 84 -1.88 10.58 -10.83
C ILE A 84 -1.04 9.36 -11.23
N ASN A 85 -1.62 8.16 -11.12
CA ASN A 85 -0.90 6.91 -11.37
C ASN A 85 -0.60 6.68 -12.87
N ASP A 86 -1.39 7.27 -13.76
CA ASP A 86 -1.14 7.24 -15.21
C ASP A 86 -0.02 8.20 -15.62
N ASP A 87 0.21 9.28 -14.85
CA ASP A 87 1.32 10.20 -15.07
C ASP A 87 2.65 9.64 -14.53
N LYS A 88 3.28 8.81 -15.37
CA LYS A 88 4.60 8.18 -15.12
C LYS A 88 5.76 8.98 -15.72
N SER A 89 5.55 10.27 -16.00
CA SER A 89 6.52 11.12 -16.71
C SER A 89 7.73 11.51 -15.84
N SER A 90 7.64 11.28 -14.53
CA SER A 90 8.66 11.70 -13.57
C SER A 90 9.88 10.80 -13.60
N ASN A 91 11.06 11.43 -13.58
CA ASN A 91 12.34 10.79 -13.26
C ASN A 91 12.87 11.23 -11.88
N LEU A 92 12.02 11.90 -11.08
CA LEU A 92 12.41 12.34 -9.74
C LEU A 92 12.69 11.14 -8.85
N GLN A 93 13.66 11.30 -7.96
CA GLN A 93 13.92 10.36 -6.88
C GLN A 93 13.62 11.05 -5.56
N LEU A 94 12.88 10.34 -4.70
CA LEU A 94 12.58 10.81 -3.36
C LEU A 94 13.87 10.99 -2.56
N THR A 95 14.00 12.13 -1.91
CA THR A 95 15.10 12.45 -1.00
C THR A 95 14.71 12.21 0.45
N ILE A 96 15.69 12.20 1.35
CA ILE A 96 15.43 12.09 2.80
C ILE A 96 14.56 13.27 3.28
N ASP A 97 14.75 14.46 2.71
CA ASP A 97 14.00 15.65 3.14
C ASP A 97 12.53 15.58 2.69
N ASP A 98 12.24 14.98 1.53
CA ASP A 98 10.87 14.72 1.08
C ASP A 98 10.13 13.78 2.04
N ILE A 99 10.86 12.80 2.58
CA ILE A 99 10.31 11.75 3.45
C ILE A 99 10.12 12.23 4.89
N ARG A 100 11.01 13.11 5.39
CA ARG A 100 11.09 13.49 6.81
C ARG A 100 9.79 14.09 7.37
N ASN A 101 8.97 14.71 6.52
CA ASN A 101 7.75 15.40 6.93
C ASN A 101 6.46 14.62 6.67
N LEU A 102 6.56 13.41 6.10
CA LEU A 102 5.40 12.56 5.89
C LEU A 102 4.88 12.01 7.21
N LYS A 103 3.57 11.91 7.37
CA LYS A 103 2.95 11.37 8.58
C LYS A 103 3.20 9.86 8.69
N ASN A 104 3.08 9.15 7.57
CA ASN A 104 3.20 7.70 7.51
C ASN A 104 4.29 7.29 6.52
N VAL A 105 5.36 6.68 7.05
CA VAL A 105 6.44 6.07 6.25
C VAL A 105 6.70 4.68 6.79
N PHE A 106 6.57 3.69 5.92
CA PHE A 106 6.72 2.28 6.26
C PHE A 106 8.11 1.79 5.87
N PHE A 107 9.01 1.74 6.84
CA PHE A 107 10.34 1.17 6.68
C PHE A 107 10.29 -0.35 6.83
N LEU A 108 10.35 -1.06 5.71
CA LEU A 108 10.10 -2.50 5.69
C LEU A 108 11.36 -3.33 5.93
N GLY A 109 12.57 -2.79 5.72
CA GLY A 109 13.82 -3.52 5.96
C GLY A 109 13.85 -4.88 5.25
N ASN A 110 13.94 -5.97 6.02
CA ASN A 110 13.91 -7.34 5.50
C ASN A 110 12.50 -7.96 5.38
N THR A 111 11.47 -7.21 5.72
CA THR A 111 10.06 -7.66 5.67
C THR A 111 9.67 -7.95 4.23
N SER A 112 9.20 -9.18 3.99
CA SER A 112 8.75 -9.63 2.67
C SER A 112 7.25 -9.47 2.45
N MET A 113 6.49 -9.06 3.48
CA MET A 113 5.04 -9.00 3.43
C MET A 113 4.45 -7.89 4.31
N ILE A 114 3.45 -7.21 3.79
CA ILE A 114 2.64 -6.22 4.51
C ILE A 114 1.16 -6.63 4.49
N LEU A 115 0.46 -6.27 5.55
CA LEU A 115 -0.97 -6.54 5.68
C LEU A 115 -1.77 -5.25 5.61
N THR A 116 -2.87 -5.28 4.88
CA THR A 116 -3.94 -4.29 4.98
C THR A 116 -5.05 -4.82 5.88
N THR A 117 -5.84 -3.95 6.48
CA THR A 117 -7.08 -4.33 7.20
C THR A 117 -8.26 -4.60 6.27
N ALA A 118 -8.17 -4.21 5.00
CA ALA A 118 -9.39 -4.07 4.22
C ALA A 118 -9.76 -5.36 3.49
N ALA A 119 -10.42 -6.26 4.22
CA ALA A 119 -11.25 -7.31 3.62
C ALA A 119 -12.38 -6.71 2.76
N MET A 120 -12.77 -5.45 2.98
CA MET A 120 -13.96 -4.84 2.36
C MET A 120 -13.70 -3.71 1.36
N THR A 121 -12.56 -3.02 1.42
CA THR A 121 -12.28 -1.85 0.56
C THR A 121 -10.85 -1.89 0.03
N PRO A 122 -10.61 -2.03 -1.28
CA PRO A 122 -9.25 -2.06 -1.80
C PRO A 122 -8.48 -0.77 -1.45
N GLN A 123 -7.19 -0.92 -1.15
CA GLN A 123 -6.27 0.22 -1.08
C GLN A 123 -5.60 0.36 -2.44
N TYR A 124 -5.61 1.58 -2.98
CA TYR A 124 -4.92 1.90 -4.22
C TYR A 124 -3.42 2.08 -3.98
N VAL A 125 -2.58 1.62 -4.91
CA VAL A 125 -1.12 1.77 -4.84
C VAL A 125 -0.66 2.65 -6.00
N ILE A 126 0.04 3.73 -5.67
CA ILE A 126 0.64 4.65 -6.64
C ILE A 126 2.06 4.20 -6.94
N ASN A 127 2.38 4.06 -8.22
CA ASN A 127 3.71 3.65 -8.67
C ASN A 127 4.78 4.66 -8.22
N ASP A 128 6.03 4.19 -8.18
CA ASP A 128 7.18 4.93 -7.65
C ASP A 128 7.43 6.28 -8.36
N ARG A 129 7.28 6.32 -9.69
CA ARG A 129 7.49 7.55 -10.47
C ARG A 129 6.42 8.60 -10.19
N SER A 130 5.16 8.19 -10.20
CA SER A 130 4.02 9.06 -9.88
C SER A 130 4.10 9.54 -8.43
N THR A 131 4.48 8.65 -7.51
CA THR A 131 4.70 8.99 -6.10
C THR A 131 5.75 10.09 -5.97
N ALA A 132 6.90 9.97 -6.63
CA ALA A 132 7.96 10.96 -6.54
C ALA A 132 7.54 12.37 -7.02
N LYS A 133 6.57 12.45 -7.93
CA LYS A 133 6.04 13.73 -8.45
C LYS A 133 4.92 14.30 -7.60
N TYR A 134 4.05 13.44 -7.07
CA TYR A 134 2.80 13.84 -6.42
C TYR A 134 2.80 13.62 -4.90
N LEU A 135 3.96 13.35 -4.29
CA LEU A 135 4.07 12.94 -2.88
C LEU A 135 3.26 13.84 -1.93
N SER A 136 3.39 15.16 -2.04
CA SER A 136 2.67 16.10 -1.18
C SER A 136 1.15 16.06 -1.39
N GLU A 137 0.70 15.85 -2.62
CA GLU A 137 -0.73 15.72 -2.94
C GLU A 137 -1.29 14.40 -2.37
N LEU A 138 -0.56 13.30 -2.55
CA LEU A 138 -0.94 11.98 -2.02
C LEU A 138 -1.02 12.00 -0.48
N GLU A 139 -0.05 12.61 0.18
CA GLU A 139 -0.04 12.80 1.63
C GLU A 139 -1.22 13.66 2.10
N ALA A 140 -1.53 14.75 1.40
CA ALA A 140 -2.67 15.59 1.72
C ALA A 140 -4.00 14.83 1.56
N ILE A 141 -4.15 14.05 0.48
CA ILE A 141 -5.33 13.22 0.24
C ILE A 141 -5.50 12.20 1.37
N ASN A 142 -4.45 11.45 1.73
CA ASN A 142 -4.52 10.48 2.81
C ASN A 142 -4.88 11.12 4.16
N ASN A 143 -4.36 12.31 4.43
CA ASN A 143 -4.58 13.00 5.71
C ASN A 143 -6.01 13.51 5.90
N ARG A 144 -6.71 13.89 4.83
CA ARG A 144 -8.09 14.43 4.92
C ARG A 144 -9.19 13.41 4.65
N ALA A 145 -8.89 12.32 3.95
CA ALA A 145 -9.90 11.40 3.44
C ALA A 145 -10.79 10.75 4.52
N GLU A 146 -10.22 10.38 5.67
CA GLU A 146 -11.02 9.78 6.75
C GLU A 146 -12.04 10.77 7.32
N GLU A 147 -11.65 12.02 7.55
CA GLU A 147 -12.54 13.06 8.05
C GLU A 147 -13.65 13.37 7.05
N GLU A 148 -13.30 13.59 5.78
CA GLU A 148 -14.26 13.87 4.72
C GLU A 148 -15.25 12.72 4.51
N TYR A 149 -14.78 11.47 4.54
CA TYR A 149 -15.63 10.29 4.43
C TYR A 149 -16.66 10.23 5.58
N ASN A 150 -16.21 10.50 6.80
CA ASN A 150 -17.08 10.51 7.98
C ASN A 150 -18.10 11.65 7.91
N GLN A 151 -17.74 12.82 7.38
CA GLN A 151 -18.68 13.93 7.17
C GLN A 151 -19.76 13.56 6.14
N LEU A 152 -19.38 12.98 5.00
CA LEU A 152 -20.33 12.54 3.97
C LEU A 152 -21.31 11.49 4.48
N LYS A 153 -20.83 10.53 5.27
CA LYS A 153 -21.67 9.49 5.89
C LYS A 153 -22.70 10.07 6.88
N ASN A 154 -22.34 11.15 7.57
CA ASN A 154 -23.24 11.80 8.53
C ASN A 154 -24.30 12.68 7.87
N ILE A 155 -24.07 13.17 6.65
CA ILE A 155 -25.05 13.95 5.87
C ILE A 155 -26.13 13.04 5.25
N GLN A 156 -25.83 11.76 5.07
CA GLN A 156 -26.74 10.76 4.48
C GLN A 156 -27.66 10.06 5.50
N LYS A 157 -27.58 10.43 6.78
CA LYS A 157 -28.47 9.96 7.86
C LYS A 157 -29.54 10.98 8.17
#